data_AF-A0A653BUL3-F1
#
_entry.id   AF-A0A653BUL3-F1
#
_cell.length_a   1.000
_cell.length_b   1.000
_cell.length_c   1.000
_cell.angle_alpha   90.00
_cell.angle_beta   90.00
_cell.angle_gamma   90.00
#
_symmetry.space_group_name_H-M   'P 1'
#
loop_
_entity.id
_entity.type
_entity.pdbx_description
1 polymer ?
#
loop_
_entity_poly.entity_id
_entity_poly.type
_entity_poly.pdbx_seq_one_letter_code
_entity_poly.pdbx_strand_id
1 'polypeptide(L)'
;MTGLRSQMRYLTPYDVHKMLINEYVLRQPGDTALLKRDTSRDRTDYHVIRDNHKFLWNQDDPAVSWEEQFARKYYDKLFKEYCIGDLSLYKQNKVALRWRIEKEVISGKGQFICGNKYCTSEEDLKTWEVNFAYTEKGEKKNALVKIS
;
A
#
# COMPACT_ATOMS: atom_id res chain seq x y z
N MET A 1 -8.00 -56.47 3.30
CA MET A 1 -7.43 -55.11 3.36
C MET A 1 -7.18 -54.64 1.93
N THR A 2 -8.17 -53.97 1.33
CA THR A 2 -8.01 -53.34 0.01
C THR A 2 -6.99 -52.21 0.15
N GLY A 3 -5.79 -52.42 -0.41
CA GLY A 3 -4.69 -51.47 -0.30
C GLY A 3 -5.05 -50.14 -0.96
N LEU A 4 -4.69 -49.03 -0.31
CA LEU A 4 -4.92 -47.64 -0.73
C LEU A 4 -4.80 -47.38 -2.25
N ARG A 5 -3.88 -48.11 -2.91
CA ARG A 5 -3.65 -48.08 -4.36
C ARG A 5 -4.85 -48.51 -5.22
N SER A 6 -5.75 -49.36 -4.76
CA SER A 6 -6.94 -49.77 -5.54
C SER A 6 -8.02 -48.69 -5.56
N GLN A 7 -8.10 -47.87 -4.51
CA GLN A 7 -9.08 -46.79 -4.36
C GLN A 7 -8.69 -45.54 -5.14
N MET A 8 -7.38 -45.31 -5.34
CA MET A 8 -6.85 -44.16 -6.09
C MET A 8 -7.05 -44.23 -7.61
N ARG A 9 -7.42 -45.38 -8.18
CA ARG A 9 -7.55 -45.56 -9.65
C ARG A 9 -8.71 -44.79 -10.27
N TYR A 10 -9.71 -44.42 -9.47
CA TYR A 10 -10.94 -43.75 -9.93
C TYR A 10 -11.01 -42.28 -9.51
N LEU A 11 -9.95 -41.75 -8.89
CA LEU A 11 -9.92 -40.41 -8.33
C LEU A 11 -9.16 -39.44 -9.25
N THR A 12 -9.55 -38.17 -9.23
CA THR A 12 -8.80 -37.14 -9.95
C THR A 12 -7.45 -36.91 -9.27
N PRO A 13 -6.44 -36.37 -9.99
CA PRO A 13 -5.16 -36.02 -9.39
C PRO A 13 -5.29 -35.11 -8.15
N TYR A 14 -6.29 -34.23 -8.15
CA TYR A 14 -6.61 -33.38 -7.01
C TYR A 14 -7.14 -34.17 -5.81
N ASP A 15 -8.05 -35.13 -6.04
CA ASP A 15 -8.63 -35.96 -4.99
C ASP A 15 -7.59 -36.90 -4.38
N VAL A 16 -6.71 -37.47 -5.21
CA VAL A 16 -5.58 -38.29 -4.74
C VAL A 16 -4.64 -37.45 -3.87
N HIS A 17 -4.29 -36.23 -4.30
CA HIS A 17 -3.46 -35.32 -3.52
C HIS A 17 -4.10 -34.95 -2.18
N LYS A 18 -5.41 -34.64 -2.18
CA LYS A 18 -6.16 -34.33 -0.96
C LYS A 18 -6.18 -35.50 0.03
N MET A 19 -6.42 -36.73 -0.46
CA MET A 19 -6.35 -37.94 0.38
C MET A 19 -4.96 -38.12 0.98
N LEU A 20 -3.91 -38.00 0.18
CA LEU A 20 -2.53 -38.15 0.65
C LEU A 20 -2.15 -37.07 1.68
N ILE A 21 -2.54 -35.81 1.48
CA ILE A 21 -2.32 -34.76 2.47
C ILE A 21 -3.05 -35.07 3.77
N ASN A 22 -4.30 -35.52 3.71
CA ASN A 22 -5.07 -35.84 4.92
C ASN A 22 -4.46 -37.02 5.70
N GLU A 23 -3.95 -38.02 5.00
CA GLU A 23 -3.43 -39.24 5.63
C GLU A 23 -2.01 -39.07 6.16
N TYR A 24 -1.14 -38.35 5.42
CA TYR A 24 0.29 -38.26 5.74
C TYR A 24 0.70 -36.93 6.38
N VAL A 25 -0.04 -35.84 6.15
CA VAL A 25 0.34 -34.49 6.61
C VAL A 25 -0.60 -33.96 7.70
N LEU A 26 -1.92 -34.18 7.60
CA LEU A 26 -2.93 -33.64 8.52
C LEU A 26 -3.46 -34.67 9.53
N ARG A 27 -2.57 -35.44 10.15
CA ARG A 27 -2.96 -36.59 10.98
C ARG A 27 -3.39 -36.17 12.39
N GLN A 28 -2.87 -35.04 12.88
CA GLN A 28 -3.13 -34.51 14.21
C GLN A 28 -3.82 -33.14 14.15
N PRO A 29 -4.62 -32.78 15.18
CA PRO A 29 -5.17 -31.44 15.31
C PRO A 29 -4.03 -30.39 15.39
N GLY A 30 -3.97 -29.48 14.42
CA GLY A 30 -2.96 -28.41 14.35
C GLY A 30 -1.97 -28.52 13.18
N ASP A 31 -1.92 -29.68 12.51
CA ASP A 31 -1.01 -29.91 11.37
C ASP A 31 -1.32 -29.02 10.15
N THR A 32 -2.49 -28.37 10.12
CA THR A 32 -2.85 -27.38 9.10
C THR A 32 -1.89 -26.18 9.07
N ALA A 33 -1.17 -25.92 10.16
CA ALA A 33 -0.13 -24.91 10.21
C ALA A 33 1.04 -25.21 9.24
N LEU A 34 1.33 -26.48 8.95
CA LEU A 34 2.38 -26.90 8.02
C LEU A 34 2.04 -26.57 6.57
N LEU A 35 0.74 -26.47 6.24
CA LEU A 35 0.28 -26.08 4.91
C LEU A 35 0.23 -24.57 4.72
N LYS A 36 0.51 -23.79 5.76
CA LYS A 36 0.55 -22.33 5.66
C LYS A 36 1.77 -21.93 4.84
N ARG A 37 1.51 -21.42 3.62
CA ARG A 37 2.53 -20.81 2.78
C ARG A 37 3.24 -19.67 3.54
N ASP A 38 4.56 -19.63 3.43
CA ASP A 38 5.35 -18.47 3.84
C ASP A 38 5.13 -17.30 2.86
N THR A 39 4.55 -16.21 3.36
CA THR A 39 4.27 -14.99 2.59
C THR A 39 5.31 -13.89 2.84
N SER A 40 6.37 -14.16 3.62
CA SER A 40 7.34 -13.13 4.06
C SER A 40 8.14 -12.51 2.92
N ARG A 41 8.33 -13.25 1.81
CA ARG A 41 9.08 -12.81 0.62
C ARG A 41 8.20 -12.40 -0.55
N ASP A 42 6.89 -12.37 -0.34
CA ASP A 42 5.96 -12.07 -1.43
C ASP A 42 6.05 -10.59 -1.82
N ARG A 43 6.40 -10.34 -3.08
CA ARG A 43 6.40 -8.98 -3.64
C ARG A 43 4.96 -8.64 -4.05
N THR A 44 4.37 -7.70 -3.35
CA THR A 44 3.02 -7.17 -3.60
C THR A 44 3.07 -5.84 -4.33
N ASP A 45 1.94 -5.47 -4.94
CA ASP A 45 1.75 -4.16 -5.59
C ASP A 45 2.10 -2.98 -4.68
N TYR A 46 1.87 -3.14 -3.36
CA TYR A 46 2.24 -2.15 -2.36
C TYR A 46 3.76 -1.92 -2.32
N HIS A 47 4.56 -2.98 -2.39
CA HIS A 47 6.02 -2.85 -2.44
C HIS A 47 6.47 -2.13 -3.72
N VAL A 48 5.88 -2.46 -4.86
CA VAL A 48 6.18 -1.82 -6.15
C VAL A 48 5.92 -0.31 -6.10
N ILE A 49 4.77 0.11 -5.54
CA ILE A 49 4.45 1.52 -5.37
C ILE A 49 5.41 2.17 -4.37
N ARG A 50 5.70 1.52 -3.24
CA ARG A 50 6.59 2.09 -2.21
C ARG A 50 8.00 2.35 -2.75
N ASP A 51 8.50 1.49 -3.61
CA ASP A 51 9.86 1.63 -4.16
C ASP A 51 9.93 2.71 -5.26
N ASN A 52 8.87 2.85 -6.06
CA ASN A 52 8.85 3.71 -7.24
C ASN A 52 8.03 4.99 -7.09
N HIS A 53 7.39 5.22 -5.94
CA HIS A 53 6.60 6.43 -5.72
C HIS A 53 7.49 7.67 -5.82
N LYS A 54 6.95 8.71 -6.47
CA LYS A 54 7.50 10.06 -6.48
C LYS A 54 6.47 11.02 -5.91
N PHE A 55 6.92 12.03 -5.16
CA PHE A 55 6.03 13.06 -4.62
C PHE A 55 5.47 13.96 -5.72
N LEU A 56 6.28 14.28 -6.73
CA LEU A 56 5.87 14.95 -7.96
C LEU A 56 6.40 14.19 -9.17
N TRP A 57 5.51 13.89 -10.11
CA TRP A 57 5.90 13.40 -11.44
C TRP A 57 6.01 14.59 -12.39
N ASN A 58 7.19 14.79 -12.97
CA ASN A 58 7.37 15.77 -14.04
C ASN A 58 6.82 15.21 -15.36
N GLN A 59 6.36 16.09 -16.26
CA GLN A 59 5.85 15.67 -17.57
C GLN A 59 6.92 14.99 -18.42
N ASP A 60 8.18 15.36 -18.21
CA ASP A 60 9.35 14.87 -18.96
C ASP A 60 10.00 13.62 -18.37
N ASP A 61 9.42 13.00 -17.32
CA ASP A 61 9.90 11.71 -16.79
C ASP A 61 9.23 10.54 -17.55
N PRO A 62 9.88 9.94 -18.56
CA PRO A 62 9.35 8.74 -19.20
C PRO A 62 9.35 7.59 -18.20
N ALA A 63 8.19 6.95 -18.02
CA ALA A 63 8.08 5.74 -17.22
C ALA A 63 8.54 4.55 -18.07
N VAL A 64 9.79 4.14 -17.89
CA VAL A 64 10.45 3.12 -18.72
C VAL A 64 10.06 1.73 -18.24
N SER A 65 9.95 1.53 -16.93
CA SER A 65 9.56 0.26 -16.33
C SER A 65 8.04 0.16 -16.11
N TRP A 66 7.50 -1.07 -16.19
CA TRP A 66 6.11 -1.34 -15.81
C TRP A 66 5.80 -0.88 -14.38
N GLU A 67 6.77 -1.00 -13.47
CA GLU A 67 6.64 -0.59 -12.06
C GLU A 67 6.46 0.93 -11.93
N GLU A 68 7.20 1.70 -12.73
CA GLU A 68 7.09 3.15 -12.79
C GLU A 68 5.77 3.58 -13.44
N GLN A 69 5.33 2.89 -14.50
CA GLN A 69 4.03 3.14 -15.13
C GLN A 69 2.88 2.88 -14.15
N PHE A 70 3.00 1.83 -13.34
CA PHE A 70 2.03 1.52 -12.29
C PHE A 70 1.99 2.60 -11.20
N ALA A 71 3.16 3.03 -10.71
CA ALA A 71 3.26 4.11 -9.74
C ALA A 71 2.72 5.45 -10.29
N ARG A 72 2.98 5.75 -11.56
CA ARG A 72 2.43 6.93 -12.26
C ARG A 72 0.90 6.87 -12.34
N LYS A 73 0.34 5.73 -12.75
CA LYS A 73 -1.11 5.51 -12.78
C LYS A 73 -1.75 5.69 -11.40
N TYR A 74 -1.05 5.29 -10.33
CA TYR A 74 -1.51 5.54 -8.97
C TYR A 74 -1.46 7.03 -8.61
N TYR A 75 -0.37 7.73 -8.95
CA TYR A 75 -0.21 9.16 -8.74
C TYR A 75 -1.27 10.01 -9.47
N ASP A 76 -1.65 9.61 -10.68
CA ASP A 76 -2.67 10.33 -11.46
C ASP A 76 -4.05 10.26 -10.80
N LYS A 77 -4.33 9.19 -10.04
CA LYS A 77 -5.58 9.06 -9.25
C LYS A 77 -5.60 9.93 -7.99
N LEU A 78 -4.47 10.49 -7.56
CA LEU A 78 -4.39 11.32 -6.36
C LEU A 78 -4.81 12.76 -6.65
N PHE A 79 -5.47 13.37 -5.67
CA PHE A 79 -5.93 14.76 -5.73
C PHE A 79 -4.87 15.69 -5.14
N LYS A 80 -4.47 16.70 -5.92
CA LYS A 80 -3.25 17.50 -5.71
C LYS A 80 -3.51 18.97 -5.32
N GLU A 81 -4.72 19.28 -4.87
CA GLU A 81 -5.08 20.64 -4.44
C GLU A 81 -4.62 20.95 -3.02
N TYR A 82 -4.87 20.00 -2.09
CA TYR A 82 -4.50 20.09 -0.69
C TYR A 82 -3.72 18.84 -0.29
N CYS A 83 -2.75 19.01 0.60
CA CYS A 83 -1.96 17.95 1.20
C CYS A 83 -2.52 17.55 2.57
N ILE A 84 -2.34 16.28 2.92
CA ILE A 84 -2.51 15.79 4.29
C ILE A 84 -1.14 15.71 4.94
N GLY A 85 -1.04 16.27 6.14
CA GLY A 85 0.17 16.22 6.95
C GLY A 85 0.08 15.19 8.07
N ASP A 86 1.19 14.52 8.35
CA ASP A 86 1.43 13.88 9.63
C ASP A 86 2.37 14.77 10.44
N LEU A 87 1.79 15.43 11.44
CA LEU A 87 2.48 16.33 12.35
C LEU A 87 2.89 15.64 13.65
N SER A 88 2.79 14.31 13.78
CA SER A 88 3.03 13.63 15.07
C SER A 88 4.42 13.87 15.65
N LEU A 89 5.42 14.06 14.79
CA LEU A 89 6.83 14.28 15.17
C LEU A 89 7.30 15.72 14.90
N TYR A 90 6.37 16.68 14.85
CA TYR A 90 6.70 18.08 14.55
C TYR A 90 7.73 18.67 15.52
N LYS A 91 7.72 18.28 16.81
CA LYS A 91 8.70 18.71 17.81
C LYS A 91 10.14 18.28 17.50
N GLN A 92 10.31 17.23 16.69
CA GLN A 92 11.61 16.78 16.20
C GLN A 92 11.95 17.38 14.82
N ASN A 93 11.21 18.40 14.36
CA ASN A 93 11.26 18.94 13.01
C ASN A 93 11.04 17.88 11.92
N LYS A 94 10.29 16.83 12.23
CA LYS A 94 9.92 15.79 11.27
C LYS A 94 8.46 15.95 10.91
N VAL A 95 8.21 16.27 9.65
CA VAL A 95 6.88 16.41 9.08
C VAL A 95 6.81 15.54 7.83
N ALA A 96 5.71 14.81 7.66
CA ALA A 96 5.45 14.06 6.44
C ALA A 96 4.20 14.62 5.77
N LEU A 97 4.27 14.85 4.47
CA LEU A 97 3.14 15.28 3.67
C LEU A 97 2.81 14.22 2.63
N ARG A 98 1.53 14.09 2.30
CA ARG A 98 1.05 13.26 1.19
C ARG A 98 -0.14 13.90 0.49
N TRP A 99 -0.34 13.51 -0.76
CA TRP A 99 -1.54 13.86 -1.52
C TRP A 99 -2.77 13.09 -1.02
N ARG A 100 -3.95 13.66 -1.27
CA ARG A 100 -5.24 13.11 -0.84
C ARG A 100 -5.68 11.96 -1.73
N ILE A 101 -6.38 11.00 -1.13
CA ILE A 101 -7.12 9.97 -1.85
C ILE A 101 -8.58 10.37 -2.05
N GLU A 102 -9.26 9.74 -3.00
CA GLU A 102 -10.67 9.99 -3.33
C GLU A 102 -11.59 10.00 -2.10
N LYS A 103 -11.47 8.99 -1.22
CA LYS A 103 -12.29 8.89 0.00
C LYS A 103 -12.13 10.10 0.93
N GLU A 104 -10.93 10.67 1.00
CA GLU A 104 -10.64 11.83 1.85
C GLU A 104 -11.17 13.12 1.24
N VAL A 105 -11.17 13.22 -0.09
CA VAL A 105 -11.79 14.33 -0.80
C VAL A 105 -13.30 14.30 -0.62
N ILE A 106 -13.94 13.13 -0.74
CA ILE A 106 -15.38 12.96 -0.49
C ILE A 106 -15.72 13.34 0.96
N SER A 107 -14.86 12.98 1.91
CA SER A 107 -15.02 13.35 3.32
C SER A 107 -14.75 14.83 3.61
N GLY A 108 -14.20 15.61 2.67
CA GLY A 108 -13.84 17.02 2.90
C GLY A 108 -12.55 17.23 3.69
N LYS A 109 -11.71 16.19 3.87
CA LYS A 109 -10.47 16.28 4.64
C LYS A 109 -9.42 17.13 3.93
N GLY A 110 -8.81 18.06 4.66
CA GLY A 110 -7.88 19.05 4.14
C GLY A 110 -8.53 20.28 3.49
N GLN A 111 -9.87 20.42 3.56
CA GLN A 111 -10.57 21.62 3.09
C GLN A 111 -11.60 22.10 4.13
N PHE A 112 -12.50 21.21 4.55
CA PHE A 112 -13.50 21.47 5.59
C PHE A 112 -13.14 20.86 6.94
N ILE A 113 -12.27 19.84 6.93
CA ILE A 113 -11.70 19.21 8.12
C ILE A 113 -10.19 19.42 8.09
N CYS A 114 -9.57 19.59 9.25
CA CYS A 114 -8.12 19.74 9.40
C CYS A 114 -7.34 18.68 8.58
N GLY A 115 -6.30 19.14 7.89
CA GLY A 115 -5.44 18.33 7.03
C GLY A 115 -4.46 17.45 7.79
N ASN A 116 -4.43 17.48 9.13
CA ASN A 116 -3.62 16.54 9.91
C ASN A 116 -4.24 15.13 9.91
N LYS A 117 -3.41 14.09 9.74
CA LYS A 117 -3.82 12.69 9.67
C LYS A 117 -4.75 12.27 10.82
N TYR A 118 -4.46 12.69 12.04
CA TYR A 118 -5.21 12.30 13.25
C TYR A 118 -6.22 13.36 13.72
N CYS A 119 -6.31 14.51 13.05
CA CYS A 119 -7.23 15.57 13.44
C CYS A 119 -8.58 15.41 12.71
N THR A 120 -9.65 15.74 13.43
CA THR A 120 -11.03 15.77 12.93
C THR A 120 -11.72 17.10 13.25
N SER A 121 -10.95 18.14 13.60
CA SER A 121 -11.48 19.47 13.85
C SER A 121 -11.92 20.15 12.56
N GLU A 122 -13.07 20.81 12.61
CA GLU A 122 -13.66 21.60 11.51
C GLU A 122 -13.60 23.10 11.80
N GLU A 123 -13.26 23.48 13.04
CA GLU A 123 -13.26 24.88 13.48
C GLU A 123 -11.95 25.61 13.11
N ASP A 124 -12.08 26.90 12.76
CA ASP A 124 -10.99 27.86 12.50
C ASP A 124 -9.88 27.40 11.54
N LEU A 125 -10.25 26.63 10.51
CA LEU A 125 -9.30 26.17 9.50
C LEU A 125 -8.76 27.33 8.66
N LYS A 126 -7.44 27.36 8.50
CA LYS A 126 -6.74 28.33 7.65
C LYS A 126 -5.88 27.58 6.66
N THR A 127 -6.06 27.90 5.38
CA THR A 127 -5.21 27.36 4.33
C THR A 127 -3.89 28.12 4.30
N TRP A 128 -2.79 27.38 4.41
CA TRP A 128 -1.43 27.89 4.27
C TRP A 128 -0.79 27.32 3.01
N GLU A 129 -0.09 28.18 2.28
CA GLU A 129 0.83 27.77 1.22
C GLU A 129 2.23 27.66 1.83
N VAL A 130 2.76 26.44 1.87
CA VAL A 130 4.05 26.14 2.48
C VAL A 130 5.01 25.60 1.45
N ASN A 131 6.27 26.03 1.54
CA ASN A 131 7.34 25.47 0.73
C ASN A 131 7.82 24.16 1.38
N PHE A 132 7.48 23.04 0.75
CA PHE A 132 7.89 21.72 1.18
C PHE A 132 9.18 21.31 0.49
N ALA A 133 10.27 21.37 1.24
CA ALA A 133 11.57 20.85 0.84
C ALA A 133 11.68 19.37 1.24
N TYR A 134 11.94 18.49 0.27
CA TYR A 134 12.10 17.05 0.48
C TYR A 134 13.29 16.50 -0.30
N THR A 135 13.79 15.34 0.12
CA THR A 135 14.87 14.64 -0.59
C THR A 135 14.29 13.38 -1.22
N GLU A 136 14.43 13.23 -2.53
CA GLU A 136 13.93 12.09 -3.30
C GLU A 136 15.07 11.53 -4.15
N LYS A 137 15.36 10.23 -4.03
CA LYS A 137 16.49 9.57 -4.72
C LYS A 137 17.85 10.30 -4.58
N GLY A 138 18.07 10.97 -3.45
CA GLY A 138 19.31 11.71 -3.16
C GLY A 138 19.31 13.17 -3.64
N GLU A 139 18.29 13.61 -4.37
CA GLU A 139 18.15 14.98 -4.85
C GLU A 139 17.22 15.79 -3.95
N LYS A 140 17.61 17.03 -3.64
CA LYS A 140 16.76 17.97 -2.91
C LYS A 140 15.79 18.63 -3.88
N LYS A 141 14.50 18.48 -3.62
CA LYS A 141 13.41 19.08 -4.39
C LYS A 141 12.56 19.94 -3.47
N ASN A 142 11.96 20.97 -4.05
CA ASN A 142 11.04 21.88 -3.37
C ASN A 142 9.71 21.89 -4.10
N ALA A 143 8.61 21.92 -3.35
CA ALA A 143 7.27 22.02 -3.89
C ALA A 143 6.45 22.98 -3.04
N LEU A 144 5.73 23.90 -3.69
CA LEU A 144 4.73 24.71 -3.01
C LEU A 144 3.46 23.87 -2.84
N VAL A 145 3.01 23.68 -1.61
CA VAL A 145 1.85 22.84 -1.29
C VAL A 145 0.88 23.58 -0.40
N LYS A 146 -0.41 23.29 -0.55
CA LYS A 146 -1.47 23.84 0.29
C LYS A 146 -1.81 22.87 1.41
N ILE A 147 -1.92 23.37 2.64
CA ILE A 147 -2.36 22.59 3.80
C ILE A 147 -3.33 23.43 4.64
N SER A 148 -4.38 22.79 5.15
CA SER A 148 -5.42 23.40 6.00
C SER A 148 -5.38 22.86 7.43
#